data_AF-A0A093SA72-F1
#
_entry.id   AF-A0A093SA72-F1
#
_cell.length_a   1.000
_cell.length_b   1.000
_cell.length_c   1.000
_cell.angle_alpha   90.00
_cell.angle_beta   90.00
_cell.angle_gamma   90.00
#
_symmetry.space_group_name_H-M   'P 1'
#
loop_
_entity.id
_entity.type
_entity.pdbx_description
1 polymer ?
#
loop_
_entity_poly.entity_id
_entity_poly.type
_entity_poly.pdbx_seq_one_letter_code
_entity_poly.pdbx_strand_id
1 'polypeptide(L)'
;IVYPIKVDESGSFLSYDLSHRALHRRSPSSRSKFLAFYELHYKGQPLRFNLSLNNYLLVPGFVSERRYGGIAHAKIQSHTYNSCHMIGEVRSRALTGGLAALSTCDGLKGVFRLMNEDYFIEPVSTSFQEDGAAQPHRIYKRQAPERGAEQGRSPPAPREACGVQGMV
;
A
#
# COMPACT_ATOMS: atom_id res chain seq x y z
N ILE A 1 17.56 6.13 -8.32
CA ILE A 1 16.65 5.09 -8.85
C ILE A 1 16.96 3.79 -8.11
N VAL A 2 15.95 2.99 -7.80
CA VAL A 2 16.07 1.67 -7.17
C VAL A 2 15.27 0.65 -7.96
N TYR A 3 15.59 -0.63 -7.76
CA TYR A 3 14.98 -1.74 -8.47
C TYR A 3 14.51 -2.76 -7.44
N PRO A 4 13.26 -2.65 -6.96
CA PRO A 4 12.73 -3.62 -6.03
C PRO A 4 12.50 -4.96 -6.70
N ILE A 5 12.69 -6.02 -5.92
CA ILE A 5 12.46 -7.41 -6.31
C ILE A 5 11.58 -8.09 -5.28
N LYS A 6 10.82 -9.09 -5.72
CA LYS A 6 10.06 -9.96 -4.83
C LYS A 6 10.98 -11.07 -4.34
N VAL A 7 10.98 -11.30 -3.03
CA VAL A 7 11.78 -12.33 -2.36
C VAL A 7 10.92 -13.20 -1.46
N ASP A 8 11.46 -14.33 -1.02
CA ASP A 8 10.81 -15.17 -0.01
C ASP A 8 11.15 -14.71 1.43
N GLU A 9 10.76 -15.52 2.43
CA GLU A 9 11.04 -15.25 3.84
C GLU A 9 12.54 -15.38 4.20
N SER A 10 13.35 -16.06 3.39
CA SER A 10 14.80 -16.12 3.55
C SER A 10 15.54 -14.94 2.90
N GLY A 11 14.89 -14.24 1.96
CA GLY A 11 15.49 -13.21 1.12
C GLY A 11 15.95 -13.72 -0.25
N SER A 12 15.61 -14.97 -0.60
CA SER A 12 15.91 -15.52 -1.92
C SER A 12 15.01 -14.91 -2.99
N PHE A 13 15.58 -14.61 -4.16
CA PHE A 13 14.85 -14.03 -5.28
C PHE A 13 13.68 -14.91 -5.75
N LEU A 14 12.51 -14.29 -5.95
CA LEU A 14 11.33 -14.95 -6.51
C LEU A 14 10.98 -14.41 -7.91
N SER A 15 10.89 -13.09 -8.06
CA SER A 15 10.45 -12.47 -9.32
C SER A 15 10.72 -10.96 -9.36
N TYR A 16 10.77 -10.41 -10.57
CA TYR A 16 10.68 -8.97 -10.84
C TYR A 16 9.24 -8.45 -10.85
N ASP A 17 8.24 -9.33 -10.95
CA ASP A 17 6.82 -8.98 -10.83
C ASP A 17 6.48 -8.65 -9.37
N LEU A 18 6.22 -7.38 -9.11
CA LEU A 18 5.91 -6.84 -7.80
C LEU A 18 4.46 -7.10 -7.38
N SER A 19 3.60 -7.54 -8.30
CA SER A 19 2.19 -7.75 -8.02
C SER A 19 1.98 -8.81 -6.94
N HIS A 20 1.05 -8.51 -6.03
CA HIS A 20 0.59 -9.47 -5.05
C HIS A 20 -0.65 -10.20 -5.60
N ARG A 21 -0.44 -11.32 -6.29
CA ARG A 21 -1.54 -12.23 -6.61
C ARG A 21 -1.83 -13.09 -5.38
N ALA A 22 -2.89 -12.75 -4.64
CA ALA A 22 -3.49 -13.64 -3.67
C ALA A 22 -4.09 -14.84 -4.41
N LEU A 23 -3.26 -15.84 -4.73
CA LEU A 23 -3.72 -17.07 -5.35
C LEU A 23 -4.65 -17.77 -4.36
N HIS A 24 -5.96 -17.71 -4.65
CA HIS A 24 -6.99 -18.38 -3.87
C HIS A 24 -6.92 -19.90 -4.10
N ARG A 25 -5.87 -20.54 -3.59
CA ARG A 25 -5.71 -22.00 -3.64
C ARG A 25 -6.54 -22.63 -2.53
N ARG A 26 -7.52 -23.45 -2.93
CA ARG A 26 -8.40 -24.30 -2.11
C ARG A 26 -7.60 -25.34 -1.30
N SER A 27 -6.80 -24.89 -0.34
CA SER A 27 -6.00 -25.77 0.52
C SER A 27 -6.10 -25.33 1.98
N PRO A 28 -6.31 -26.27 2.93
CA PRO A 28 -6.74 -25.96 4.30
C PRO A 28 -5.60 -25.47 5.22
N SER A 29 -4.35 -25.37 4.73
CA SER A 29 -3.15 -25.36 5.60
C SER A 29 -2.25 -24.13 5.54
N SER A 30 -2.67 -22.98 4.97
CA SER A 30 -1.73 -21.88 4.72
C SER A 30 -2.01 -20.63 5.57
N ARG A 31 -1.34 -20.56 6.72
CA ARG A 31 -1.14 -19.29 7.47
C ARG A 31 -0.18 -18.32 6.76
N SER A 32 0.43 -18.71 5.64
CA SER A 32 1.37 -17.91 4.84
C SER A 32 0.71 -17.04 3.74
N LYS A 33 -0.62 -17.10 3.59
CA LYS A 33 -1.37 -16.53 2.45
C LYS A 33 -1.44 -14.99 2.36
N PHE A 34 -0.86 -14.26 3.30
CA PHE A 34 -0.96 -12.79 3.35
C PHE A 34 0.38 -12.07 3.40
N LEU A 35 1.50 -12.77 3.56
CA LEU A 35 2.82 -12.15 3.68
C LEU A 35 3.47 -12.02 2.31
N ALA A 36 4.10 -10.87 2.06
CA ALA A 36 4.92 -10.63 0.89
C ALA A 36 6.21 -9.93 1.33
N PHE A 37 7.32 -10.39 0.76
CA PHE A 37 8.62 -9.82 1.03
C PHE A 37 9.17 -9.18 -0.24
N TYR A 38 9.72 -7.98 -0.07
CA TYR A 38 10.38 -7.25 -1.15
C TYR A 38 11.74 -6.77 -0.67
N GLU A 39 12.70 -6.72 -1.58
CA GLU A 39 14.03 -6.21 -1.31
C GLU A 39 14.42 -5.17 -2.35
N LEU A 40 15.12 -4.12 -1.92
CA LEU A 40 15.75 -3.14 -2.80
C LEU A 40 17.01 -2.58 -2.16
N HIS A 41 17.88 -2.00 -2.97
CA HIS A 41 19.08 -1.31 -2.50
C HIS A 41 18.87 0.20 -2.53
N TYR A 42 18.96 0.86 -1.37
CA TYR A 42 18.86 2.31 -1.24
C TYR A 42 20.12 2.86 -0.57
N LYS A 43 20.81 3.80 -1.23
CA LYS A 43 22.09 4.36 -0.76
C LYS A 43 23.12 3.28 -0.38
N GLY A 44 23.19 2.21 -1.17
CA GLY A 44 24.09 1.07 -0.93
C GLY A 44 23.67 0.13 0.21
N GLN A 45 22.54 0.38 0.86
CA GLN A 45 22.02 -0.48 1.93
C GLN A 45 20.85 -1.34 1.43
N PRO A 46 20.86 -2.66 1.66
CA PRO A 46 19.70 -3.49 1.39
C PRO A 46 18.59 -3.14 2.38
N LEU A 47 17.42 -2.83 1.83
CA LEU A 47 16.18 -2.61 2.56
C LEU A 47 15.25 -3.77 2.27
N ARG A 48 14.76 -4.40 3.35
CA ARG A 48 13.84 -5.53 3.26
C ARG A 48 12.48 -5.16 3.82
N PHE A 49 11.46 -5.27 2.98
CA PHE A 49 10.08 -5.00 3.33
C PHE A 49 9.38 -6.31 3.69
N ASN A 50 8.77 -6.36 4.87
CA ASN A 50 7.92 -7.45 5.30
C ASN A 50 6.49 -6.90 5.39
N LEU A 51 5.66 -7.26 4.42
CA LEU A 51 4.35 -6.65 4.22
C LEU A 51 3.25 -7.70 4.29
N SER A 52 2.07 -7.25 4.70
CA SER A 52 0.84 -8.02 4.66
C SER A 52 -0.30 -7.23 4.03
N LEU A 53 -1.27 -7.91 3.43
CA LEU A 53 -2.46 -7.24 2.90
C LEU A 53 -3.18 -6.45 3.99
N ASN A 54 -3.51 -5.19 3.71
CA ASN A 54 -4.24 -4.32 4.62
C ASN A 54 -5.74 -4.62 4.56
N ASN A 55 -6.21 -5.56 5.38
CA ASN A 55 -7.63 -5.88 5.47
C ASN A 55 -8.48 -4.79 6.17
N TYR A 56 -7.85 -3.73 6.68
CA TYR A 56 -8.49 -2.62 7.40
C TYR A 56 -8.52 -1.33 6.58
N LEU A 57 -8.22 -1.39 5.28
CA LEU A 57 -8.25 -0.21 4.41
C LEU A 57 -9.66 0.37 4.29
N LEU A 58 -10.67 -0.50 4.26
CA LEU A 58 -12.08 -0.13 4.17
C LEU A 58 -12.80 -0.67 5.40
N VAL A 59 -13.76 0.12 5.89
CA VAL A 59 -14.59 -0.29 7.02
C VAL A 59 -15.45 -1.51 6.64
N PRO A 60 -15.75 -2.41 7.60
CA PRO A 60 -16.70 -3.48 7.36
C PRO A 60 -18.04 -2.94 6.84
N GLY A 61 -18.57 -3.57 5.79
CA GLY A 61 -19.83 -3.13 5.17
C GLY A 61 -19.69 -2.00 4.14
N PHE A 62 -18.47 -1.57 3.81
CA PHE A 62 -18.25 -0.63 2.70
C PHE A 62 -18.81 -1.18 1.38
N VAL A 63 -19.58 -0.35 0.67
CA VAL A 63 -20.13 -0.63 -0.66
C VAL A 63 -19.72 0.48 -1.62
N SER A 64 -19.48 0.12 -2.89
CA SER A 64 -19.25 1.07 -3.97
C SER A 64 -20.49 1.19 -4.83
N GLU A 65 -20.91 2.41 -5.15
CA GLU A 65 -21.97 2.69 -6.11
C GLU A 65 -21.35 3.28 -7.38
N ARG A 66 -21.59 2.65 -8.53
CA ARG A 66 -21.21 3.17 -9.85
C ARG A 66 -22.46 3.58 -10.61
N ARG A 67 -22.54 4.86 -10.98
CA ARG A 67 -23.65 5.41 -11.78
C ARG A 67 -23.18 5.71 -13.19
N TYR A 68 -23.96 5.28 -14.17
CA TYR A 68 -23.84 5.69 -15.56
C TYR A 68 -25.17 6.31 -15.99
N GLY A 69 -25.25 7.63 -16.00
CA GLY A 69 -26.52 8.35 -16.17
C GLY A 69 -27.29 8.53 -14.85
N GLY A 70 -28.62 8.36 -14.90
CA GLY A 70 -29.52 8.55 -13.76
C GLY A 70 -29.55 7.40 -12.74
N ILE A 71 -30.40 7.54 -11.71
CA ILE A 71 -30.49 6.61 -10.56
C ILE A 71 -30.86 5.17 -11.01
N ALA A 72 -31.62 5.02 -12.09
CA ALA A 72 -32.04 3.71 -12.61
C ALA A 72 -30.88 2.79 -13.05
N HIS A 73 -29.69 3.34 -13.28
CA HIS A 73 -28.51 2.58 -13.71
C HIS A 73 -27.41 2.51 -12.65
N ALA A 74 -27.73 2.83 -11.39
CA ALA A 74 -26.81 2.65 -10.28
C ALA A 74 -26.51 1.16 -10.05
N LYS A 75 -25.23 0.79 -10.03
CA LYS A 75 -24.75 -0.54 -9.63
C LYS A 75 -24.06 -0.43 -8.27
N ILE A 76 -24.66 -1.04 -7.25
CA ILE A 76 -24.04 -1.19 -5.94
C ILE A 76 -23.28 -2.51 -5.91
N GLN A 77 -22.00 -2.46 -5.56
CA GLN A 77 -21.13 -3.62 -5.42
C GLN A 77 -20.54 -3.63 -4.01
N SER A 78 -20.59 -4.77 -3.34
CA SER A 78 -19.74 -4.97 -2.17
C SER A 78 -18.29 -5.01 -2.64
N HIS A 79 -17.44 -4.19 -2.03
CA HIS A 79 -16.05 -4.10 -2.47
C HIS A 79 -15.36 -5.45 -2.25
N THR A 80 -14.99 -6.09 -3.35
CA THR A 80 -14.48 -7.46 -3.34
C THR A 80 -12.98 -7.42 -3.12
N TYR A 81 -12.58 -7.42 -1.84
CA TYR A 81 -11.23 -7.66 -1.30
C TYR A 81 -10.13 -6.66 -1.72
N ASN A 82 -9.43 -6.12 -0.72
CA ASN A 82 -8.15 -5.44 -0.97
C ASN A 82 -7.10 -6.49 -1.37
N SER A 83 -6.61 -6.42 -2.60
CA SER A 83 -5.67 -7.39 -3.17
C SER A 83 -4.24 -6.86 -3.30
N CYS A 84 -4.01 -5.54 -3.16
CA CYS A 84 -2.71 -4.94 -3.47
C CYS A 84 -2.24 -3.84 -2.50
N HIS A 85 -3.08 -3.33 -1.59
CA HIS A 85 -2.61 -2.40 -0.54
C HIS A 85 -2.13 -3.18 0.68
N MET A 86 -0.95 -2.84 1.15
CA MET A 86 -0.20 -3.60 2.13
C MET A 86 0.33 -2.70 3.24
N ILE A 87 0.49 -3.28 4.42
CA ILE A 87 1.08 -2.64 5.60
C ILE A 87 2.10 -3.60 6.22
N GLY A 88 3.10 -3.05 6.90
CA GLY A 88 4.09 -3.83 7.61
C GLY A 88 5.30 -2.99 7.99
N GLU A 89 6.50 -3.54 7.77
CA GLU A 89 7.74 -2.94 8.21
C GLU A 89 8.83 -2.98 7.13
N VAL A 90 9.76 -2.03 7.23
CA VAL A 90 11.02 -2.02 6.50
C VAL A 90 12.15 -2.27 7.48
N ARG A 91 13.03 -3.22 7.15
CA ARG A 91 14.22 -3.60 7.91
C ARG A 91 15.47 -3.20 7.12
N SER A 92 16.51 -2.79 7.85
CA SER A 92 17.84 -2.52 7.30
C SER A 92 18.89 -3.03 8.28
N ARG A 93 20.07 -3.43 7.79
CA ARG A 93 21.19 -3.85 8.64
C ARG A 93 21.94 -2.67 9.25
N ALA A 94 22.05 -1.56 8.51
CA ALA A 94 22.82 -0.39 8.92
C ALA A 94 21.95 0.77 9.43
N LEU A 95 20.68 0.80 9.06
CA LEU A 95 19.77 1.90 9.35
C LEU A 95 18.62 1.45 10.25
N THR A 96 18.10 2.34 11.08
CA THR A 96 16.89 2.08 11.86
C THR A 96 15.68 1.97 10.94
N GLY A 97 15.12 0.76 10.86
CA GLY A 97 13.89 0.47 10.12
C GLY A 97 12.63 1.05 10.77
N GLY A 98 11.48 0.81 10.16
CA GLY A 98 10.22 1.39 10.62
C GLY A 98 9.00 0.81 9.92
N LEU A 99 7.87 1.49 10.07
CA LEU A 99 6.61 1.08 9.45
C LEU A 99 6.61 1.37 7.94
N ALA A 100 5.89 0.57 7.18
CA ALA A 100 5.68 0.74 5.75
C ALA A 100 4.19 0.55 5.39
N ALA A 101 3.70 1.38 4.48
CA ALA A 101 2.37 1.27 3.88
C ALA A 101 2.52 1.45 2.36
N LEU A 102 2.34 0.35 1.63
CA LEU A 102 2.71 0.23 0.22
C LEU A 102 1.57 -0.38 -0.58
N SER A 103 1.39 0.08 -1.81
CA SER A 103 0.53 -0.50 -2.83
C SER A 103 1.38 -1.26 -3.84
N THR A 104 0.83 -2.35 -4.36
CA THR A 104 1.42 -3.18 -5.42
C THR A 104 0.54 -3.20 -6.67
N CYS A 105 -0.49 -2.34 -6.74
CA CYS A 105 -1.48 -2.36 -7.82
C CYS A 105 -0.87 -1.93 -9.17
N ASP A 106 0.13 -1.05 -9.13
CA ASP A 106 0.89 -0.54 -10.28
C ASP A 106 2.33 -0.29 -9.82
N GLY A 107 3.06 -1.39 -9.57
CA GLY A 107 4.38 -1.34 -8.93
C GLY A 107 4.33 -1.01 -7.43
N LEU A 108 5.51 -0.89 -6.80
CA LEU A 108 5.66 -0.59 -5.37
C LEU A 108 5.51 0.92 -5.11
N LYS A 109 4.34 1.33 -4.64
CA LYS A 109 4.04 2.75 -4.38
C LYS A 109 3.57 2.99 -2.95
N GLY A 110 4.16 3.94 -2.25
CA GLY A 110 3.65 4.34 -0.93
C GLY A 110 4.72 4.98 -0.06
N VAL A 111 4.57 4.80 1.26
CA VAL A 111 5.42 5.44 2.27
C VAL A 111 6.05 4.40 3.18
N PHE A 112 7.28 4.65 3.60
CA PHE A 112 7.97 3.87 4.63
C PHE A 112 8.85 4.77 5.49
N ARG A 113 9.09 4.34 6.72
CA ARG A 113 9.92 5.07 7.67
C ARG A 113 11.30 4.45 7.78
N LEU A 114 12.34 5.28 7.64
CA LEU A 114 13.74 4.88 7.72
C LEU A 114 14.51 6.00 8.43
N MET A 115 15.36 5.66 9.41
CA MET A 115 16.08 6.67 10.21
C MET A 115 15.15 7.72 10.82
N ASN A 116 13.99 7.29 11.33
CA ASN A 116 12.93 8.15 11.90
C ASN A 116 12.29 9.15 10.92
N GLU A 117 12.52 8.99 9.63
CA GLU A 117 12.06 9.92 8.60
C GLU A 117 11.15 9.21 7.60
N ASP A 118 10.17 9.94 7.07
CA ASP A 118 9.23 9.42 6.07
C ASP A 118 9.84 9.50 4.67
N TYR A 119 9.85 8.38 3.96
CA TYR A 119 10.26 8.27 2.56
C TYR A 119 9.11 7.75 1.71
N PHE A 120 8.99 8.32 0.51
CA PHE A 120 8.10 7.81 -0.53
C PHE A 120 8.87 6.96 -1.52
N ILE A 121 8.20 5.92 -2.01
CA ILE A 121 8.61 5.13 -3.16
C ILE A 121 7.49 5.16 -4.19
N GLU A 122 7.84 5.31 -5.47
CA GLU A 122 6.88 5.15 -6.56
C GLU A 122 7.58 4.70 -7.86
N PRO A 123 6.85 4.03 -8.76
CA PRO A 123 7.37 3.66 -10.07
C PRO A 123 7.79 4.90 -10.88
N VAL A 124 8.81 4.72 -11.70
CA VAL A 124 9.18 5.70 -12.73
C VAL A 124 8.60 5.24 -14.05
N SER A 125 7.82 6.10 -14.71
CA SER A 125 7.31 5.84 -16.05
C SER A 125 8.48 5.68 -17.01
N THR A 126 8.65 4.49 -17.57
CA THR A 126 9.57 4.26 -18.68
C THR A 126 8.76 4.01 -19.95
N SER A 127 9.19 4.59 -21.07
CA SER A 127 8.59 4.32 -22.38
C SER A 127 8.87 2.89 -22.87
N PHE A 128 9.83 2.20 -22.25
CA PHE A 128 10.21 0.82 -22.52
C PHE A 128 10.28 0.08 -21.19
N GLN A 129 9.38 -0.88 -21.00
CA GLN A 129 9.48 -1.87 -19.94
C GLN A 129 9.87 -3.17 -20.64
N GLU A 130 11.13 -3.58 -20.51
CA GLU A 130 11.55 -4.88 -21.04
C GLU A 130 10.90 -5.99 -20.22
N ASP A 131 10.27 -6.94 -20.91
CA ASP A 131 9.66 -8.10 -20.26
C ASP A 131 10.72 -8.87 -19.48
N GLY A 132 10.44 -9.09 -18.19
CA GLY A 132 11.37 -9.78 -17.28
C GLY A 132 12.45 -8.88 -16.66
N ALA A 133 12.44 -7.57 -16.88
CA ALA A 133 13.31 -6.63 -16.17
C ALA A 133 12.67 -6.07 -14.89
N ALA A 134 13.51 -5.68 -13.93
CA ALA A 134 13.07 -5.02 -12.71
C ALA A 134 12.48 -3.63 -13.02
N GLN A 135 11.27 -3.35 -12.54
CA GLN A 135 10.64 -2.04 -12.72
C GLN A 135 11.38 -0.95 -11.91
N PRO A 136 11.82 0.16 -12.52
CA PRO A 136 12.54 1.21 -11.81
C PRO A 136 11.59 2.01 -10.91
N HIS A 137 12.10 2.35 -9.72
CA HIS A 137 11.40 3.17 -8.74
C HIS A 137 12.27 4.34 -8.29
N ARG A 138 11.63 5.45 -7.91
CA ARG A 138 12.29 6.57 -7.25
C ARG A 138 11.95 6.58 -5.77
N ILE A 139 12.94 6.90 -4.94
CA ILE A 139 12.77 7.12 -3.50
C ILE A 139 13.13 8.57 -3.20
N TYR A 140 12.28 9.26 -2.44
CA TYR A 140 12.52 10.62 -1.99
C TYR A 140 11.98 10.84 -0.57
N LYS A 141 12.64 11.73 0.18
CA LYS A 141 12.21 12.10 1.53
C LYS A 141 10.94 12.95 1.45
N ARG A 142 10.00 12.72 2.36
CA ARG A 142 8.85 13.60 2.57
C ARG A 142 9.34 14.98 2.98
N GLN A 143 9.05 16.00 2.18
CA GLN A 143 9.26 17.39 2.56
C GLN A 143 7.95 17.97 3.09
N ALA A 144 7.60 17.58 4.31
CA ALA A 144 6.58 18.29 5.08
C ALA A 144 7.30 19.11 6.14
N PRO A 145 6.92 20.38 6.39
CA PRO A 145 7.30 21.04 7.62
C PRO A 145 6.88 20.11 8.76
N GLU A 146 7.71 19.96 9.79
CA GLU A 146 7.23 19.37 11.03
C GLU A 146 6.02 20.20 11.46
N ARG A 147 4.82 19.65 11.27
CA ARG A 147 3.66 20.16 11.97
C ARG A 147 3.95 19.83 13.42
N GLY A 148 4.56 20.79 14.12
CA GLY A 148 4.67 20.76 15.57
C GLY A 148 3.32 20.31 16.07
N ALA A 149 3.32 19.22 16.84
CA ALA A 149 2.12 18.54 17.33
C ALA A 149 0.99 19.54 17.46
N GLU A 150 0.02 19.49 16.55
CA GLU A 150 -1.19 20.31 16.65
C GLU A 150 -1.85 19.85 17.95
N GLN A 151 -1.53 20.52 19.05
CA GLN A 151 -2.38 20.67 20.22
C GLN A 151 -3.59 21.53 19.81
N GLY A 152 -4.25 21.14 18.72
CA GLY A 152 -5.54 21.61 18.30
C GLY A 152 -6.56 20.68 18.92
N ARG A 153 -6.84 20.85 20.21
CA ARG A 153 -8.04 20.29 20.82
C ARG A 153 -9.23 21.07 20.26
N SER A 154 -9.57 20.81 19.00
CA SER A 154 -10.83 21.25 18.42
C SER A 154 -11.94 20.58 19.24
N PRO A 155 -12.90 21.35 19.79
CA PRO A 155 -14.05 20.75 20.44
C PRO A 155 -14.74 19.79 19.46
N PRO A 156 -15.29 18.65 19.93
CA PRO A 156 -16.05 17.77 19.06
C PRO A 156 -17.18 18.59 18.41
N ALA A 157 -17.26 18.53 17.09
CA ALA A 157 -18.38 19.11 16.35
C ALA A 157 -19.72 18.56 16.92
N PRO A 158 -20.78 19.39 17.00
CA PRO A 158 -22.09 18.90 17.40
C PRO A 158 -22.51 17.73 16.51
N ARG A 159 -23.10 16.71 17.12
CA ARG A 159 -23.65 15.54 16.43
C ARG A 159 -24.94 15.92 15.69
N GLU A 160 -24.82 16.66 14.61
CA GLU A 160 -25.91 16.78 13.64
C GLU A 160 -25.67 15.78 12.52
N ALA A 161 -26.57 14.80 12.43
CA ALA A 161 -26.59 13.87 11.31
C ALA A 161 -26.93 14.66 10.04
N CYS A 162 -26.00 14.72 9.10
CA CYS A 162 -26.29 15.23 7.77
C CYS A 162 -27.17 14.21 7.04
N GLY A 163 -28.47 14.47 6.99
CA GLY A 163 -29.47 13.68 6.28
C GLY A 163 -30.30 14.60 5.40
N VAL A 164 -30.54 14.17 4.16
CA VAL A 164 -31.43 14.87 3.23
C VAL A 164 -32.85 14.75 3.78
N GLN A 165 -33.50 15.85 4.13
CA GLN A 165 -34.93 15.84 4.46
C GLN A 165 -35.71 15.46 3.20
N GLY A 166 -36.41 14.32 3.28
CA GLY A 166 -37.35 13.90 2.24
C GLY A 166 -38.50 14.90 2.16
N MET A 167 -38.76 15.37 0.95
CA MET A 167 -39.90 16.22 0.61
C MET A 167 -41.13 15.31 0.49
N VAL A 168 -42.16 15.60 1.29
CA VAL A 168 -43.51 15.00 1.21
C VAL A 168 -44.33 15.76 0.18
#